data_AF-A0A520ER29-F1
#
_entry.id   AF-A0A520ER29-F1
#
_cell.length_a   1.000
_cell.length_b   1.000
_cell.length_c   1.000
_cell.angle_alpha   90.00
_cell.angle_beta   90.00
_cell.angle_gamma   90.00
#
_symmetry.space_group_name_H-M   'P 1'
#
loop_
_entity.id
_entity.type
_entity.pdbx_description
1 polymer ?
#
loop_
_entity_poly.entity_id
_entity_poly.type
_entity_poly.pdbx_seq_one_letter_code
_entity_poly.pdbx_strand_id
1 'polypeptide(L)' 'DYNEHGRAGNSHAEFVPDEVIDRFCLLGTPADHIAKLKELETLGVDQFSVYLQHDAKAATLEAYGESIIPQIRTSVTATS' A
#
# COMPACT_ATOMS: atom_id res chain seq x y z
N ASP A 1 -13.13 -3.96 -21.08
CA ASP A 1 -13.05 -2.48 -21.20
C ASP A 1 -12.06 -2.00 -20.13
N TYR A 2 -11.06 -1.19 -20.48
CA TYR A 2 -10.07 -0.68 -19.51
C TYR A 2 -10.58 0.55 -18.74
N ASN A 3 -11.70 1.14 -19.14
CA ASN A 3 -12.27 2.34 -18.52
C ASN A 3 -12.73 2.12 -17.06
N GLU A 4 -13.01 0.87 -16.68
CA GLU A 4 -13.37 0.50 -15.31
C GLU A 4 -12.18 0.01 -14.47
N HIS A 5 -10.98 -0.04 -15.08
CA HIS A 5 -9.80 -0.56 -14.41
C HIS A 5 -9.45 0.28 -13.16
N GLY A 6 -9.31 -0.40 -12.02
CA GLY A 6 -8.99 0.24 -10.75
C GLY A 6 -10.15 1.02 -10.11
N ARG A 7 -11.38 0.90 -10.63
CA ARG A 7 -12.58 1.44 -9.98
C ARG A 7 -13.19 0.42 -9.03
N ALA A 8 -13.57 0.89 -7.83
CA ALA A 8 -14.33 0.08 -6.89
C ALA A 8 -15.70 -0.31 -7.48
N GLY A 9 -16.13 -1.55 -7.26
CA GLY A 9 -17.43 -2.06 -7.72
C GLY A 9 -17.55 -2.32 -9.23
N ASN A 10 -16.43 -2.47 -9.94
CA ASN A 10 -16.48 -2.83 -11.37
C ASN A 10 -16.98 -4.27 -11.59
N SER A 11 -17.51 -4.52 -12.78
CA SER A 11 -18.14 -5.79 -13.18
C SER A 11 -17.21 -7.02 -13.20
N HIS A 12 -15.89 -6.81 -13.08
CA HIS A 12 -14.87 -7.85 -13.12
C HIS A 12 -14.16 -8.06 -11.78
N ALA A 13 -14.57 -7.37 -10.71
CA ALA A 13 -13.92 -7.41 -9.41
C ALA A 13 -14.04 -8.78 -8.71
N GLU A 14 -15.07 -9.56 -9.02
CA GLU A 14 -15.33 -10.88 -8.38
C GLU A 14 -14.38 -11.99 -8.84
N PHE A 15 -13.53 -11.75 -9.85
CA PHE A 15 -12.66 -12.79 -10.42
C PHE A 15 -11.41 -13.09 -9.58
N VAL A 16 -11.11 -12.26 -8.58
CA VAL A 16 -9.90 -12.38 -7.74
C VAL A 16 -10.30 -12.68 -6.30
N PRO A 17 -9.99 -13.88 -5.76
CA PRO A 17 -10.32 -14.23 -4.38
C PRO A 17 -9.59 -13.38 -3.34
N ASP A 18 -10.19 -13.22 -2.16
CA ASP A 18 -9.63 -12.45 -1.04
C ASP A 18 -8.22 -12.90 -0.66
N GLU A 19 -7.91 -14.19 -0.70
CA GLU A 19 -6.57 -14.72 -0.41
C GLU A 19 -5.50 -14.26 -1.40
N VAL A 20 -5.89 -14.02 -2.66
CA VAL A 20 -5.00 -13.48 -3.69
C VAL A 20 -4.82 -11.98 -3.45
N ILE A 21 -5.90 -11.27 -3.14
CA ILE A 21 -5.86 -9.84 -2.81
C ILE A 21 -4.96 -9.60 -1.60
N ASP A 22 -5.15 -10.37 -0.52
CA ASP A 22 -4.37 -10.24 0.70
C ASP A 22 -2.88 -10.53 0.48
N ARG A 23 -2.52 -11.44 -0.43
CA ARG A 23 -1.10 -11.67 -0.77
C ARG A 23 -0.48 -10.56 -1.59
N PHE A 24 -1.19 -10.08 -2.61
CA PHE A 24 -0.60 -9.24 -3.66
C PHE A 24 -0.93 -7.74 -3.54
N CYS A 25 -1.87 -7.36 -2.68
CA CYS A 25 -2.28 -5.98 -2.51
C CYS A 25 -1.96 -5.45 -1.10
N LEU A 26 -1.93 -4.12 -0.99
CA LEU A 26 -1.82 -3.40 0.26
C LEU A 26 -3.06 -2.51 0.35
N LEU A 27 -3.99 -2.90 1.21
CA LEU A 27 -5.33 -2.31 1.31
C LEU A 27 -5.70 -2.11 2.79
N GLY A 28 -6.69 -1.26 3.02
CA GLY A 28 -7.27 -1.02 4.35
C GLY A 28 -6.91 0.36 4.91
N THR A 29 -6.84 0.44 6.24
CA THR A 29 -6.49 1.66 6.96
C THR A 29 -4.96 1.88 6.95
N PRO A 30 -4.47 3.08 7.31
CA PRO A 30 -3.04 3.30 7.50
C PRO A 30 -2.39 2.31 8.49
N ALA A 31 -3.12 1.87 9.51
CA ALA A 31 -2.61 0.89 10.49
C ALA A 31 -2.39 -0.48 9.85
N ASP A 32 -3.30 -0.92 8.97
CA ASP A 32 -3.19 -2.19 8.25
C ASP A 32 -1.98 -2.16 7.31
N HIS A 33 -1.77 -1.03 6.62
CA HIS A 33 -0.60 -0.82 5.76
C HIS A 33 0.70 -0.88 6.57
N ILE A 34 0.77 -0.19 7.71
CA ILE A 34 1.96 -0.19 8.57
C ILE A 34 2.28 -1.59 9.09
N ALA A 35 1.27 -2.35 9.54
CA ALA A 35 1.46 -3.70 10.05
C ALA A 35 2.10 -4.61 8.99
N LYS A 36 1.54 -4.60 7.77
CA LYS A 36 2.06 -5.41 6.66
C LYS A 36 3.44 -4.96 6.18
N LEU A 37 3.69 -3.65 6.10
CA LEU A 37 5.02 -3.13 5.73
C LEU A 37 6.09 -3.52 6.76
N LYS A 38 5.77 -3.50 8.06
CA LYS A 38 6.67 -3.96 9.12
C LYS A 38 6.91 -5.47 9.08
N GLU A 39 5.88 -6.26 8.79
CA GLU A 39 6.06 -7.71 8.56
C GLU A 39 7.07 -7.96 7.43
N LEU A 40 6.89 -7.30 6.28
CA LEU A 40 7.80 -7.40 5.14
C LEU A 40 9.22 -6.92 5.48
N GLU A 41 9.35 -5.86 6.29
CA GLU A 41 10.65 -5.40 6.82
C GLU A 41 11.34 -6.50 7.64
N THR A 42 10.60 -7.24 8.49
CA THR A 42 11.19 -8.36 9.26
C THR A 42 11.70 -9.51 8.38
N LEU A 43 11.18 -9.62 7.16
CA LEU A 43 11.63 -10.57 6.14
C LEU A 43 12.83 -10.06 5.32
N GLY A 44 13.34 -8.86 5.63
CA GLY A 44 14.52 -8.26 5.01
C GLY A 44 14.23 -7.29 3.86
N VAL A 45 12.97 -6.88 3.67
CA VAL A 45 12.65 -5.84 2.67
C VAL A 45 13.06 -4.46 3.20
N ASP A 46 13.88 -3.75 2.43
CA ASP A 46 14.45 -2.45 2.80
C ASP A 46 13.87 -1.26 1.99
N GLN A 47 13.29 -1.55 0.82
CA GLN A 47 12.69 -0.55 -0.05
C GLN A 47 11.31 -0.99 -0.55
N PHE A 48 10.33 -0.09 -0.41
CA PHE A 48 8.98 -0.28 -0.93
C PHE A 48 8.67 0.68 -2.07
N SER A 49 8.26 0.14 -3.21
CA SER A 49 7.72 0.90 -4.34
C SER A 49 6.21 0.67 -4.43
N VAL A 50 5.41 1.69 -4.08
CA VAL A 50 3.95 1.57 -4.01
C VAL A 50 3.31 1.94 -5.36
N TYR A 51 2.48 1.04 -5.89
CA TYR A 51 1.70 1.26 -7.11
C TYR A 51 0.29 1.77 -6.78
N LEU A 52 -0.01 3.02 -7.13
CA LEU A 52 -1.33 3.64 -6.92
C LEU A 52 -2.27 3.37 -8.11
N GLN A 53 -2.87 2.17 -8.12
CA GLN A 53 -3.79 1.71 -9.17
C GLN A 53 -5.26 1.72 -8.76
N HIS A 54 -5.71 2.81 -8.13
CA HIS A 54 -7.12 3.04 -7.81
C HIS A 54 -7.51 4.51 -8.06
N ASP A 55 -8.77 4.88 -7.85
CA ASP A 55 -9.33 6.21 -8.13
C ASP A 55 -8.88 7.31 -7.13
N ALA A 56 -8.77 6.99 -5.84
CA ALA A 56 -8.42 7.94 -4.77
C ALA A 56 -6.90 8.20 -4.57
N LYS A 57 -6.12 8.32 -5.65
CA LYS A 57 -4.63 8.36 -5.57
C LYS A 57 -4.07 9.50 -4.72
N ALA A 58 -4.62 10.71 -4.84
CA ALA A 58 -4.13 11.89 -4.14
C ALA A 58 -4.28 11.73 -2.62
N ALA A 59 -5.48 11.34 -2.17
CA ALA A 59 -5.76 11.08 -0.76
C ALA A 59 -4.87 9.95 -0.19
N THR A 60 -4.64 8.88 -0.97
CA THR A 60 -3.72 7.82 -0.55
C THR A 60 -2.29 8.36 -0.40
N LEU A 61 -1.81 9.16 -1.36
CA LEU A 61 -0.46 9.73 -1.30
C LEU A 61 -0.29 10.66 -0.08
N GLU A 62 -1.29 11.48 0.22
CA GLU A 62 -1.33 12.32 1.42
C GLU A 62 -1.28 11.47 2.70
N ALA A 63 -2.13 10.44 2.80
CA ALA A 63 -2.13 9.52 3.94
C ALA A 63 -0.78 8.81 4.13
N TYR A 64 -0.09 8.48 3.03
CA TYR A 64 1.26 7.93 3.09
C TYR A 64 2.26 8.91 3.69
N GLY A 65 2.22 10.17 3.26
CA GLY A 65 3.10 11.22 3.78
C GLY A 65 2.86 11.53 5.25
N GLU A 66 1.60 11.61 5.67
CA GLU A 66 1.22 12.05 7.01
C GLU A 66 1.24 10.93 8.05
N SER A 67 0.81 9.72 7.67
CA SER A 67 0.51 8.65 8.63
C SER A 67 1.40 7.42 8.50
N ILE A 68 1.84 7.05 7.28
CA ILE A 68 2.54 5.77 7.06
C ILE A 68 4.06 5.94 7.07
N ILE A 69 4.62 6.78 6.19
CA ILE A 69 6.07 6.97 6.04
C ILE A 69 6.76 7.33 7.38
N PRO A 70 6.20 8.21 8.24
CA PRO A 70 6.81 8.53 9.53
C PRO A 70 6.96 7.32 10.48
N GLN A 71 6.14 6.27 10.31
CA GLN A 71 6.09 5.10 11.19
C GLN A 71 7.00 3.94 10.73
N ILE A 72 7.50 3.99 9.49
CA ILE A 72 8.32 2.95 8.86
C ILE A 72 9.72 3.44 8.46
N ARG A 73 9.94 4.76 8.37
CA ARG A 73 11.25 5.29 8.00
C ARG A 73 12.23 5.12 9.15
N THR A 74 13.35 4.44 8.89
CA THR A 74 14.51 4.45 9.79
C THR A 74 15.12 5.85 9.82
N SER A 75 15.20 6.44 11.02
CA SER A 75 15.94 7.69 11.21
C SER A 75 17.42 7.45 10.95
N VAL A 76 17.94 8.02 9.87
CA VAL A 76 19.38 8.06 9.61
C VAL A 76 19.91 9.38 10.16
N THR A 77 20.75 9.31 11.18
CA THR A 77 21.49 10.49 11.67
C THR A 77 22.68 10.72 10.73
N ALA A 78 22.80 11.94 10.20
CA ALA A 78 23.96 12.31 9.41
C ALA A 78 25.24 12.20 10.27
N THR A 79 26.23 11.45 9.79
CA THR A 79 27.58 11.41 10.36
C THR A 79 28.46 12.46 9.68
N SER A 80 29.22 13.21 10.48
CA SER A 80 30.20 14.20 10.02
C SER A 80 31.42 13.59 9.35
#